data_AF-A0A147DM84-F1
#
_entry.id   AF-A0A147DM84-F1
#
_cell.length_a   1.000
_cell.length_b   1.000
_cell.length_c   1.000
_cell.angle_alpha   90.00
_cell.angle_beta   90.00
_cell.angle_gamma   90.00
#
_symmetry.space_group_name_H-M   'P 1'
#
loop_
_entity.id
_entity.type
_entity.pdbx_description
1 polymer ?
#
loop_
_entity_poly.entity_id
_entity_poly.type
_entity_poly.pdbx_seq_one_letter_code
_entity_poly.pdbx_strand_id
1 'polypeptide(L)' 'YQWNTIVGSVPTSSPLYRLPSWIATGAPTLAAAQQACSGTPLTGGGRIEVTQYVVGGFDRNASCV' A
#
# COMPACT_ATOMS: atom_id res chain seq x y z
N TYR A 1 6.20 6.96 6.02
CA TYR A 1 6.36 8.03 7.02
C TYR A 1 5.57 7.78 8.32
N GLN A 2 4.49 6.98 8.34
CA GLN A 2 3.91 6.49 9.61
C GLN A 2 4.30 5.04 9.93
N TRP A 3 4.32 4.17 8.91
CA TRP A 3 4.65 2.74 9.05
C TRP A 3 5.96 2.50 9.81
N ASN A 4 7.08 3.11 9.40
CA ASN A 4 8.37 2.93 10.07
C ASN A 4 8.39 3.43 11.52
N THR A 5 7.50 4.35 11.90
CA THR A 5 7.36 4.82 13.29
C THR A 5 6.63 3.80 14.15
N ILE A 6 5.65 3.09 13.58
CA ILE A 6 4.84 2.09 14.28
C ILE A 6 5.59 0.75 14.37
N VAL A 7 6.17 0.32 13.26
CA VAL A 7 6.69 -1.06 13.09
C VAL A 7 8.22 -1.11 13.21
N GLY A 8 8.90 0.02 13.11
CA GLY A 8 10.36 0.08 13.07
C GLY A 8 10.93 -0.51 11.78
N SER A 9 12.17 -1.01 11.86
CA SER A 9 12.80 -1.71 10.75
C SER A 9 12.23 -3.13 10.62
N VAL A 10 11.87 -3.53 9.39
CA VAL A 10 11.42 -4.89 9.07
C VAL A 10 12.57 -5.65 8.39
N PRO A 11 13.41 -6.40 9.13
CA PRO A 11 14.51 -7.17 8.54
C PRO A 11 13.99 -8.38 7.74
N THR A 12 14.87 -8.98 6.93
CA THR A 12 14.54 -10.16 6.10
C THR A 12 14.11 -11.40 6.90
N SER A 13 14.47 -11.47 8.19
CA SER A 13 14.06 -12.52 9.12
C SER A 13 12.68 -12.30 9.75
N SER A 14 12.07 -11.12 9.57
CA SER A 14 10.77 -10.80 10.14
C SER A 14 9.64 -11.53 9.42
N PRO A 15 8.60 -12.00 10.13
CA PRO A 15 7.40 -12.54 9.48
C PRO A 15 6.63 -11.49 8.66
N LEU A 16 6.91 -10.20 8.84
CA LEU A 16 6.33 -9.12 8.03
C LEU A 16 7.04 -8.95 6.68
N TYR A 17 8.26 -9.49 6.54
CA TYR A 17 9.02 -9.41 5.30
C TYR A 17 8.26 -10.13 4.18
N ARG A 18 8.17 -9.48 3.00
CA ARG A 18 7.41 -9.93 1.82
C ARG A 18 5.88 -9.93 1.90
N LEU A 19 5.28 -9.51 3.01
CA LEU A 19 3.82 -9.42 3.04
C LEU A 19 3.27 -8.43 2.00
N PRO A 20 2.14 -8.76 1.35
CA PRO A 20 1.41 -7.81 0.51
C PRO A 20 1.11 -6.50 1.24
N SER A 21 1.23 -5.40 0.51
CA SER A 21 0.92 -4.07 1.03
C SER A 21 -0.44 -3.58 0.52
N TRP A 22 -1.19 -2.98 1.43
CA TRP A 22 -2.35 -2.15 1.14
C TRP A 22 -1.97 -0.67 1.35
N ILE A 23 -2.19 0.18 0.35
CA ILE A 23 -1.79 1.59 0.39
C ILE A 23 -3.01 2.51 0.24
N ALA A 24 -3.32 3.28 1.27
CA ALA A 24 -4.22 4.42 1.18
C ALA A 24 -3.51 5.58 0.46
N THR A 25 -3.98 5.92 -0.74
CA THR A 25 -3.39 7.02 -1.52
C THR A 25 -4.06 8.36 -1.23
N GLY A 26 -5.29 8.34 -0.70
CA GLY A 26 -6.14 9.54 -0.60
C GLY A 26 -6.48 10.15 -1.98
N ALA A 27 -6.16 9.46 -3.08
CA ALA A 27 -6.40 9.97 -4.42
C ALA A 27 -7.90 10.03 -4.71
N PRO A 28 -8.36 11.01 -5.52
CA PRO A 28 -9.79 11.16 -5.81
C PRO A 28 -10.28 10.25 -6.96
N THR A 29 -9.39 9.46 -7.58
CA THR A 29 -9.72 8.68 -8.78
C THR A 29 -9.11 7.29 -8.75
N LEU A 30 -9.79 6.35 -9.40
CA LEU A 30 -9.30 4.98 -9.62
C LEU A 30 -7.96 4.97 -10.37
N ALA A 31 -7.82 5.80 -11.41
CA ALA A 31 -6.60 5.85 -12.22
C ALA A 31 -5.37 6.24 -11.38
N ALA A 32 -5.50 7.26 -10.52
CA ALA A 32 -4.42 7.64 -9.60
C ALA A 32 -4.12 6.55 -8.57
N ALA A 33 -5.14 5.83 -8.08
CA ALA A 33 -4.95 4.66 -7.22
C ALA A 33 -4.15 3.56 -7.92
N GLN A 34 -4.51 3.23 -9.17
CA GLN A 34 -3.83 2.21 -9.96
C GLN A 34 -2.37 2.56 -10.25
N GLN A 35 -2.05 3.84 -10.47
CA GLN A 35 -0.64 4.28 -10.60
C GLN A 35 0.18 4.00 -9.33
N ALA A 36 -0.44 4.04 -8.15
CA ALA A 36 0.27 3.74 -6.90
C ALA A 36 0.62 2.24 -6.74
N CYS A 37 0.06 1.34 -7.58
CA CYS A 37 0.40 -0.08 -7.55
C CYS A 37 1.89 -0.34 -7.86
N SER A 38 2.56 0.53 -8.63
CA SER A 38 3.99 0.43 -8.92
C SER A 38 4.89 1.10 -7.87
N GLY A 39 4.31 1.56 -6.76
CA GLY A 39 5.03 2.20 -5.67
C GLY A 39 5.84 1.23 -4.81
N THR A 40 6.54 1.80 -3.83
CA THR A 40 7.30 1.01 -2.85
C THR A 40 6.35 0.39 -1.81
N PRO A 41 6.39 -0.94 -1.60
CA PRO A 41 5.61 -1.60 -0.56
C PRO A 41 6.05 -1.19 0.86
N LEU A 42 5.20 -1.45 1.85
CA LEU A 42 5.48 -1.15 3.26
C LEU A 42 6.60 -2.02 3.85
N THR A 43 6.78 -3.23 3.31
CA THR A 43 7.82 -4.16 3.74
C THR A 43 8.71 -4.54 2.57
N GLY A 44 9.99 -4.77 2.87
CA GLY A 44 10.95 -5.22 1.88
C GLY A 44 10.53 -6.56 1.26
N GLY A 45 10.81 -6.72 -0.03
CA GLY A 45 10.52 -7.95 -0.80
C GLY A 45 9.02 -8.24 -1.02
N GLY A 46 8.12 -7.37 -0.57
CA GLY A 46 6.68 -7.47 -0.83
C GLY A 46 6.30 -6.80 -2.14
N ARG A 47 4.99 -6.71 -2.38
CA ARG A 47 4.40 -5.90 -3.46
C ARG A 47 3.12 -5.24 -2.98
N ILE A 48 2.70 -4.18 -3.65
CA ILE A 48 1.39 -3.58 -3.39
C ILE A 48 0.35 -4.43 -4.12
N GLU A 49 -0.60 -5.00 -3.39
CA GLU A 49 -1.69 -5.79 -3.98
C GLU A 49 -3.01 -5.01 -4.04
N VAL A 50 -3.16 -4.00 -3.17
CA VAL A 50 -4.35 -3.17 -3.11
C VAL A 50 -3.97 -1.72 -2.85
N THR A 51 -4.62 -0.81 -3.55
CA THR A 51 -4.58 0.62 -3.25
C THR A 51 -5.99 1.11 -2.91
N GLN A 52 -6.09 2.18 -2.14
CA GLN A 52 -7.36 2.82 -1.80
C GLN A 52 -7.41 4.26 -2.35
N TYR A 53 -8.59 4.63 -2.86
CA TYR A 53 -8.95 5.97 -3.33
C TYR A 53 -10.31 6.40 -2.80
N VAL A 54 -10.59 7.71 -2.80
CA VAL A 54 -11.84 8.27 -2.29
C VAL A 54 -12.67 8.82 -3.44
N VAL A 55 -13.91 8.34 -3.60
CA VAL A 55 -14.85 8.89 -4.60
C VAL A 55 -16.27 8.92 -4.03
N GLY A 56 -16.96 10.05 -4.20
CA GLY A 56 -18.32 10.23 -3.70
C GLY A 56 -18.44 10.08 -2.17
N GLY A 57 -17.38 10.39 -1.42
CA GLY A 57 -17.34 10.24 0.04
C GLY A 57 -17.09 8.81 0.53
N PHE A 58 -16.74 7.88 -0.35
CA PHE A 58 -16.44 6.49 0.02
C PHE A 58 -14.98 6.13 -0.27
N ASP A 59 -14.40 5.38 0.66
CA ASP A 59 -13.16 4.64 0.44
C ASP A 59 -13.41 3.43 -0.46
N ARG A 60 -12.71 3.38 -1.58
CA ARG A 60 -12.78 2.30 -2.56
C ARG A 60 -11.41 1.64 -2.69
N ASN A 61 -11.42 0.33 -2.87
CA ASN A 61 -10.21 -0.43 -3.16
C ASN A 61 -10.03 -0.61 -4.68
N ALA A 62 -8.78 -0.62 -5.11
CA ALA A 62 -8.36 -0.99 -6.45
C ALA A 62 -7.35 -2.14 -6.37
N SER A 63 -7.60 -3.20 -7.15
CA SER A 63 -6.68 -4.34 -7.27
C SER A 63 -5.42 -3.93 -8.04
N CYS A 64 -4.27 -4.42 -7.58
CA CYS A 64 -2.99 -4.37 -8.29
C CYS A 64 -2.58 -5.73 -8.86
N VAL A 65 -3.48 -6.72 -8.81
CA VAL A 65 -3.37 -8.06 -9.40
C VAL A 65 -4.39 -8.28 -10.50
#